data_AF-A0A0B7A617-F1
#
_entry.id   AF-A0A0B7A617-F1
#
_cell.length_a   1.000
_cell.length_b   1.000
_cell.length_c   1.000
_cell.angle_alpha   90.00
_cell.angle_beta   90.00
_cell.angle_gamma   90.00
#
_symmetry.space_group_name_H-M   'P 1'
#
loop_
_entity.id
_entity.type
_entity.pdbx_description
1 polymer ?
#
loop_
_entity_poly.entity_id
_entity_poly.type
_entity_poly.pdbx_seq_one_letter_code
_entity_poly.pdbx_strand_id
1 'polypeptide(L)' 'MLENGKVLKYNSLQKWTCVGDINRMISQFTRGGGTLCLQNSSVWTSFYNSVTGYDPCAHLYFRKTGVEIIVSDEK' A
#
# COMPACT_ATOMS: atom_id res chain seq x y z
N MET A 1 -6.89 -8.99 1.55
CA MET A 1 -7.79 -9.34 2.67
C MET A 1 -8.61 -10.53 2.22
N LEU A 2 -8.66 -11.58 3.04
CA LEU A 2 -9.44 -12.78 2.75
C LEU A 2 -10.72 -12.73 3.56
N GLU A 3 -11.85 -12.98 2.93
CA GLU A 3 -13.10 -13.29 3.62
C GLU A 3 -13.62 -14.61 3.07
N ASN A 4 -13.84 -15.58 3.96
CA ASN A 4 -14.23 -16.94 3.58
C ASN A 4 -13.30 -17.56 2.52
N GLY A 5 -11.99 -17.35 2.66
CA GLY A 5 -10.96 -17.89 1.76
C GLY A 5 -10.88 -17.22 0.39
N LYS A 6 -11.64 -16.15 0.12
CA LYS A 6 -11.58 -15.40 -1.14
C LYS A 6 -10.84 -14.09 -0.98
N VAL A 7 -9.99 -13.75 -1.95
CA VAL A 7 -9.37 -12.44 -2.04
C VAL A 7 -10.47 -11.41 -2.31
N LEU A 8 -10.67 -10.51 -1.35
CA LEU A 8 -11.58 -9.39 -1.51
C LEU A 8 -10.97 -8.37 -2.48
N LYS A 9 -11.78 -7.92 -3.45
CA LYS A 9 -11.46 -6.70 -4.20
C LYS A 9 -11.55 -5.51 -3.26
N TYR A 10 -10.52 -4.65 -3.31
CA TYR A 10 -10.53 -3.41 -2.56
C TYR A 10 -11.70 -2.53 -3.02
N ASN A 11 -12.55 -2.15 -2.07
CA ASN A 11 -13.59 -1.15 -2.25
C ASN A 11 -13.16 0.10 -1.49
N SER A 12 -13.03 1.24 -2.18
CA SER A 12 -12.58 2.52 -1.59
C SER A 12 -13.50 3.07 -0.49
N LEU A 13 -14.74 2.54 -0.39
CA LEU A 13 -15.66 2.81 0.70
C LEU A 13 -15.30 2.05 1.98
N GLN A 14 -14.56 0.94 1.89
CA GLN A 14 -14.15 0.16 3.04
C GLN A 14 -12.92 0.78 3.71
N LYS A 15 -13.13 1.32 4.92
CA LYS A 15 -12.11 2.02 5.71
C LYS A 15 -11.35 1.04 6.62
N TRP A 16 -10.45 0.27 6.01
CA TRP A 16 -9.60 -0.70 6.71
C TRP A 16 -8.32 -0.07 7.23
N THR A 17 -8.05 -0.27 8.52
CA THR A 17 -6.74 0.00 9.13
C THR A 17 -6.08 -1.32 9.44
N CYS A 18 -4.83 -1.48 9.04
CA CYS A 18 -4.02 -2.68 9.32
C CYS A 18 -2.75 -2.27 10.07
N VAL A 19 -2.43 -2.99 11.13
CA VAL A 19 -1.21 -2.80 11.95
C VAL A 19 -0.47 -4.13 11.99
N GLY A 20 0.83 -4.12 11.73
CA GLY A 20 1.61 -5.35 11.57
C GLY A 20 3.09 -5.20 11.89
N ASP A 21 3.80 -6.31 11.83
CA ASP A 21 5.23 -6.45 12.13
C ASP A 21 6.14 -6.30 10.89
N ILE A 22 5.54 -5.91 9.76
CA ILE A 22 6.18 -5.65 8.47
C ILE A 22 6.12 -4.15 8.17
N ASN A 23 7.24 -3.57 7.73
CA ASN A 23 7.31 -2.19 7.26
C ASN A 23 7.38 -2.13 5.72
N ARG A 24 7.46 -0.93 5.14
CA ARG A 24 7.40 -0.70 3.69
C ARG A 24 8.79 -0.73 3.00
N MET A 25 9.79 -1.36 3.59
CA MET A 25 11.14 -1.42 3.01
C MET A 25 11.30 -2.61 2.05
N ILE A 26 11.93 -2.38 0.90
CA ILE A 26 12.17 -3.41 -0.12
C ILE A 26 12.98 -4.58 0.44
N SER A 27 13.96 -4.31 1.30
CA SER A 27 14.79 -5.34 1.93
C SER A 27 14.02 -6.31 2.84
N GLN A 28 12.76 -6.01 3.17
CA GLN A 28 11.93 -6.80 4.09
C GLN A 28 10.87 -7.64 3.37
N PHE A 29 10.80 -7.65 2.03
CA PHE A 29 9.75 -8.37 1.29
C PHE A 29 9.75 -9.89 1.48
N THR A 30 10.90 -10.49 1.79
CA THR A 30 11.02 -11.94 2.03
C THR A 30 10.92 -12.30 3.52
N ARG A 31 10.73 -11.31 4.40
CA ARG A 31 10.57 -11.55 5.83
C ARG A 31 9.14 -12.01 6.10
N GLY A 32 9.00 -13.13 6.82
CA GLY A 32 7.70 -13.55 7.34
C GLY A 32 7.14 -12.53 8.32
N GLY A 33 5.81 -12.40 8.37
CA GLY A 33 5.13 -11.50 9.28
C GLY A 33 3.61 -11.59 9.15
N GLY A 34 2.92 -10.78 9.94
CA GLY A 34 1.47 -10.72 10.02
C GLY A 34 0.95 -9.31 10.25
N THR A 35 -0.34 -9.14 9.98
CA THR A 35 -1.04 -7.89 10.27
C THR A 35 -2.43 -8.17 10.82
N LEU A 36 -2.83 -7.36 11.80
CA LEU A 36 -4.20 -7.28 12.29
C LEU A 36 -4.91 -6.15 11.55
N CYS A 37 -6.04 -6.46 10.92
CA CYS A 37 -6.87 -5.47 10.24
C CYS A 37 -8.20 -5.29 10.96
N LEU A 38 -8.66 -4.04 11.07
CA LEU A 38 -9.98 -3.69 11.56
C LEU A 38 -10.67 -2.71 10.61
N GLN A 39 -11.99 -2.83 10.49
CA GLN A 39 -12.81 -1.91 9.71
C GLN A 39 -13.47 -0.91 10.64
N ASN A 40 -12.81 0.23 10.85
CA ASN A 40 -13.32 1.32 11.68
C ASN A 40 -12.98 2.66 11.01
N SER A 41 -14.02 3.42 10.67
CA SER A 41 -13.89 4.68 9.92
C SER A 41 -13.16 5.77 10.71
N SER A 42 -13.35 5.84 12.03
CA SER A 42 -12.70 6.83 12.89
C SER A 42 -11.19 6.57 12.98
N VAL A 43 -10.80 5.32 13.20
CA VAL A 43 -9.40 4.90 13.23
C VAL A 43 -8.73 5.16 11.88
N TRP A 44 -9.38 4.74 10.78
CA TRP A 44 -8.87 4.98 9.43
C TRP A 44 -8.67 6.46 9.14
N THR A 45 -9.66 7.30 9.49
CA THR A 45 -9.60 8.75 9.24
C THR A 45 -8.47 9.40 10.04
N SER A 46 -8.26 8.95 11.28
CA SER A 46 -7.18 9.44 12.14
C SER A 46 -5.81 9.14 11.52
N PHE A 47 -5.57 7.91 11.07
CA PHE A 47 -4.32 7.56 10.38
C PHE A 47 -4.17 8.26 9.04
N TYR A 48 -5.26 8.35 8.25
CA TYR A 48 -5.24 9.03 6.95
C TYR A 48 -4.84 10.51 7.09
N ASN A 49 -5.46 11.22 8.04
CA ASN A 49 -5.16 12.63 8.29
C ASN A 49 -3.79 12.86 8.96
N SER A 50 -3.16 11.82 9.51
CA SER A 50 -1.81 11.91 10.08
C SER A 50 -0.70 11.98 9.03
N VAL A 51 -1.01 11.66 7.77
CA VAL A 51 -0.04 11.71 6.66
C VAL A 51 0.15 13.16 6.22
N THR A 52 1.34 13.71 6.47
CA THR A 52 1.70 15.08 6.07
C THR A 52 2.36 15.16 4.69
N GLY A 53 2.80 14.02 4.13
CA GLY A 53 3.42 13.90 2.81
C GLY A 53 3.60 12.43 2.41
N TYR A 54 3.75 12.19 1.11
CA TYR A 54 4.01 10.86 0.55
C TYR A 54 4.78 10.98 -0.77
N ASP A 55 5.56 9.95 -1.10
CA ASP A 55 6.22 9.84 -2.39
C ASP A 55 5.23 9.31 -3.43
N PRO A 56 4.98 10.02 -4.54
CA PRO A 56 4.09 9.54 -5.58
C PRO A 56 4.68 8.28 -6.22
N CYS A 57 3.84 7.27 -6.47
CA CYS A 57 4.24 6.13 -7.28
C CYS A 57 4.64 6.63 -8.67
N ALA A 58 5.77 6.17 -9.19
CA ALA A 58 6.14 6.41 -10.58
C ALA A 58 5.04 5.86 -11.50
N HIS A 59 4.25 6.75 -12.10
CA HIS A 59 3.31 6.38 -13.14
C HIS A 59 4.14 6.07 -14.39
N LEU A 60 4.54 4.80 -14.54
CA LEU A 60 5.18 4.34 -15.76
C LEU A 60 4.17 4.51 -16.90
N TYR A 61 4.27 5.62 -17.64
CA TYR A 61 3.57 5.78 -18.90
C TYR A 61 4.18 4.78 -19.89
N PHE A 62 3.52 3.63 -20.06
CA PHE A 62 3.86 2.68 -21.10
C PHE A 62 3.64 3.33 -22.47
N ARG A 63 4.66 4.03 -23.01
CA ARG A 63 4.72 4.27 -24.46
C ARG A 63 5.02 2.94 -25.12
N LYS A 64 4.13 2.54 -26.03
CA LYS A 64 4.07 1.24 -26.71
C LYS A 64 5.29 0.90 -27.60
N THR A 65 6.40 1.62 -27.50
CA THR A 65 7.56 1.48 -28.38
C THR A 65 8.84 1.78 -27.60
N GLY A 66 9.49 0.73 -27.09
CA GLY A 66 10.82 0.81 -26.43
C GLY A 66 10.76 1.36 -25.00
N VAL A 67 11.03 0.49 -24.02
CA VAL A 67 11.05 0.85 -22.60
C VAL A 67 12.45 1.36 -22.24
N GLU A 68 12.57 2.64 -21.92
CA GLU A 68 13.67 3.17 -21.12
C GLU A 68 13.12 3.40 -19.71
N ILE A 69 13.50 2.54 -18.77
CA ILE A 69 13.13 2.74 -17.36
C ILE A 69 14.12 3.75 -16.79
N ILE A 70 13.79 5.03 -16.85
CA ILE A 70 14.47 6.03 -16.02
C ILE A 70 13.81 5.93 -14.65
N VAL A 71 14.32 5.05 -13.79
CA VAL A 71 14.09 5.16 -12.35
C VAL A 71 14.89 6.39 -11.92
N SER A 72 14.23 7.53 -11.81
CA SER A 72 14.78 8.63 -11.03
C SER A 72 14.68 8.22 -9.56
N ASP A 73 15.67 7.45 -9.09
CA ASP A 73 16.01 7.46 -7.68
C ASP A 73 16.49 8.89 -7.39
N GLU A 74 15.59 9.74 -6.92
CA GLU A 74 15.96 11.03 -6.35
C GLU A 74 15.50 11.11 -4.90
N LYS A 75 16.43 10.67 -4.04
CA LYS A 75 16.66 11.03 -2.63
C LYS A 75 15.67 10.59 -1.56
#